data_AF-A0A7R9QBW7-F1
#
_entry.id   AF-A0A7R9QBW7-F1
#
_cell.length_a   1.000
_cell.length_b   1.000
_cell.length_c   1.000
_cell.angle_alpha   90.00
_cell.angle_beta   90.00
_cell.angle_gamma   90.00
#
_symmetry.space_group_name_H-M   'P 1'
#
loop_
_entity.id
_entity.type
_entity.pdbx_description
1 polymer ?
#
loop_
_entity_poly.entity_id
_entity_poly.type
_entity_poly.pdbx_seq_one_letter_code
_entity_poly.pdbx_strand_id
1 'polypeptide(L)'
;MVEPYVEALKRDIKSGFGVIEWNLLWRRWKFNNDSVISVFRKTAAKNADKIAIKSETQTWTFKMLDQFSNKVANYFTSLGFRAGDQMALMMNN
;
A
#
# COMPACT_ATOMS: atom_id res chain seq x y z
N MET A 1 19.54 -22.20 32.21
CA MET A 1 18.16 -22.61 31.84
C MET A 1 17.16 -21.44 31.71
N VAL A 2 17.49 -20.19 32.09
CA VAL A 2 16.55 -19.03 32.06
C VAL A 2 16.58 -18.25 30.73
N GLU A 3 17.72 -18.30 30.04
CA GLU A 3 18.01 -17.62 28.78
C GLU A 3 17.02 -17.89 27.62
N PRO A 4 16.58 -19.14 27.35
CA PRO A 4 15.61 -19.40 26.29
C PRO A 4 14.20 -18.85 26.56
N TYR A 5 13.82 -18.67 27.84
CA TYR A 5 12.51 -18.13 28.21
C TYR A 5 12.41 -16.61 27.98
N VAL A 6 13.51 -15.90 28.24
CA VAL A 6 13.60 -14.44 28.05
C VAL A 6 13.49 -14.07 26.57
N GLU A 7 14.12 -14.84 25.68
CA GLU A 7 14.05 -14.61 24.23
C GLU A 7 12.66 -14.91 23.65
N ALA A 8 11.99 -15.95 24.13
CA ALA A 8 10.61 -16.23 23.77
C ALA A 8 9.67 -15.08 24.18
N LEU A 9 9.81 -14.58 25.42
CA LEU A 9 8.99 -13.48 25.93
C LEU A 9 9.20 -12.18 25.13
N LYS A 10 10.43 -11.81 24.80
CA LYS A 10 10.73 -10.63 23.97
C LYS A 10 10.06 -10.71 22.60
N ARG A 11 10.14 -11.87 21.95
CA ARG A 11 9.49 -12.11 20.66
C ARG A 11 7.98 -11.97 20.76
N ASP A 12 7.37 -12.57 21.79
CA ASP A 12 5.92 -12.59 21.95
C ASP A 12 5.37 -11.20 22.30
N ILE A 13 6.09 -10.43 23.12
CA ILE A 13 5.79 -9.01 23.37
C ILE A 13 5.87 -8.19 22.08
N LYS A 14 6.96 -8.32 21.31
CA LYS A 14 7.13 -7.62 20.02
C LYS A 14 6.01 -7.97 19.03
N SER A 15 5.63 -9.24 19.00
CA SER A 15 4.54 -9.74 18.17
C SER A 15 3.20 -9.14 18.61
N GLY A 16 2.93 -9.12 19.92
CA GLY A 16 1.73 -8.50 20.51
C GLY A 16 1.64 -7.00 20.18
N PHE A 17 2.73 -6.25 20.31
CA PHE A 17 2.78 -4.84 19.93
C PHE A 17 2.47 -4.64 18.44
N GLY A 18 3.05 -5.44 17.55
CA GLY A 18 2.76 -5.37 16.11
C GLY A 18 1.28 -5.61 15.80
N VAL A 19 0.62 -6.55 16.47
CA VAL A 19 -0.82 -6.79 16.32
C VAL A 19 -1.65 -5.60 16.82
N ILE A 20 -1.27 -4.98 17.93
CA ILE A 20 -1.96 -3.80 18.46
C ILE A 20 -1.82 -2.62 17.48
N GLU A 21 -0.60 -2.33 17.01
CA GLU A 21 -0.36 -1.29 16.02
C GLU A 21 -1.18 -1.51 14.75
N TRP A 22 -1.21 -2.74 14.24
CA TRP A 22 -1.99 -3.10 13.06
C TRP A 22 -3.49 -2.88 13.25
N ASN A 23 -4.03 -3.28 14.41
CA ASN A 23 -5.44 -3.06 14.75
C ASN A 23 -5.78 -1.56 14.87
N LEU A 24 -4.88 -0.75 15.41
CA LEU A 24 -5.07 0.70 15.52
C LEU A 24 -5.05 1.38 14.15
N LEU A 25 -4.13 1.00 13.27
CA LEU A 25 -4.08 1.49 11.88
C LEU A 25 -5.35 1.12 11.12
N TRP A 26 -5.79 -0.13 11.23
CA TRP A 26 -7.03 -0.61 10.60
C TRP A 26 -8.26 0.16 11.11
N ARG A 27 -8.36 0.36 12.42
CA ARG A 27 -9.43 1.18 13.01
C ARG A 27 -9.38 2.60 12.46
N ARG A 28 -8.21 3.23 12.43
CA ARG A 28 -8.03 4.59 11.91
C ARG A 28 -8.46 4.72 10.45
N TRP A 29 -8.09 3.76 9.59
CA TRP A 29 -8.50 3.79 8.18
C TRP A 29 -10.02 3.62 8.02
N LYS A 30 -10.65 2.73 8.82
CA LYS A 30 -12.12 2.60 8.85
C LYS A 30 -12.80 3.89 9.30
N PHE A 31 -12.32 4.53 10.37
CA PHE A 31 -12.89 5.78 10.88
C PHE A 31 -12.73 6.95 9.91
N ASN A 32 -11.62 7.01 9.18
CA ASN A 32 -11.34 8.09 8.23
C ASN A 32 -11.94 7.85 6.83
N ASN A 33 -12.67 6.74 6.62
CA ASN A 33 -13.14 6.32 5.31
C ASN A 33 -12.01 6.31 4.24
N ASP A 34 -10.81 5.91 4.66
CA ASP A 34 -9.64 5.87 3.78
C ASP A 34 -9.79 4.71 2.78
N SER A 35 -9.63 5.00 1.50
CA SER A 35 -9.60 4.00 0.43
C SER A 35 -8.16 3.56 0.16
N VAL A 36 -7.98 2.43 -0.52
CA VAL A 36 -6.64 1.99 -0.97
C VAL A 36 -5.93 3.10 -1.76
N ILE A 37 -6.69 3.84 -2.58
CA ILE A 37 -6.15 4.96 -3.37
C ILE A 37 -5.73 6.14 -2.47
N SER A 38 -6.49 6.49 -1.43
CA SER A 38 -6.11 7.59 -0.52
C SER A 38 -4.85 7.25 0.28
N VAL A 39 -4.74 6.02 0.76
CA VAL A 39 -3.56 5.53 1.49
C VAL A 39 -2.34 5.45 0.56
N PHE A 40 -2.52 4.99 -0.68
CA PHE A 40 -1.47 4.97 -1.69
C PHE A 40 -0.97 6.39 -1.98
N ARG A 41 -1.85 7.36 -2.27
CA ARG A 41 -1.47 8.75 -2.56
C ARG A 41 -0.70 9.39 -1.40
N LYS A 42 -1.14 9.19 -0.15
CA LYS A 42 -0.42 9.66 1.05
C LYS A 42 0.98 9.06 1.13
N THR A 43 1.10 7.76 0.87
CA THR A 43 2.38 7.04 0.89
C THR A 43 3.31 7.49 -0.24
N ALA A 44 2.77 7.66 -1.45
CA ALA A 44 3.50 8.08 -2.64
C ALA A 44 4.03 9.51 -2.48
N ALA A 45 3.22 10.44 -1.96
CA ALA A 45 3.65 11.79 -1.67
C ALA A 45 4.78 11.83 -0.62
N LYS A 46 4.67 11.03 0.44
CA LYS A 46 5.70 10.96 1.50
C LYS A 46 7.02 10.33 1.03
N ASN A 47 6.98 9.47 0.01
CA ASN A 47 8.13 8.69 -0.45
C ASN A 47 8.40 8.89 -1.96
N ALA A 48 8.14 10.08 -2.49
CA ALA A 48 8.09 10.36 -3.92
C ALA A 48 9.29 9.83 -4.72
N ASP A 49 10.50 10.00 -4.18
CA ASP A 49 11.76 9.61 -4.84
C ASP A 49 12.20 8.17 -4.53
N LYS A 50 11.52 7.46 -3.63
CA LYS A 50 11.82 6.05 -3.34
C LYS A 50 11.32 5.16 -4.46
N ILE A 51 12.05 4.07 -4.69
CA ILE A 51 11.67 3.01 -5.63
C ILE A 51 10.39 2.32 -5.12
N ALA A 52 9.37 2.29 -5.97
CA ALA A 52 8.09 1.61 -5.73
C ALA A 52 8.02 0.28 -6.47
N ILE A 53 8.48 0.24 -7.72
CA ILE A 53 8.51 -0.97 -8.55
C ILE A 53 9.93 -1.13 -9.08
N LYS A 54 10.47 -2.33 -8.94
CA LYS A 54 11.73 -2.75 -9.55
C LYS A 54 11.48 -4.04 -10.33
N SER A 55 11.69 -3.98 -11.63
CA SER A 55 11.63 -5.11 -12.55
C SER A 55 12.96 -5.22 -13.30
N GLU A 56 13.13 -6.25 -14.11
CA GLU A 56 14.35 -6.46 -14.90
C GLU A 56 14.61 -5.33 -15.89
N THR A 57 13.55 -4.76 -16.47
CA THR A 57 13.65 -3.76 -17.55
C THR A 57 13.48 -2.33 -17.05
N GLN A 58 12.77 -2.12 -15.94
CA GLN A 58 12.41 -0.80 -15.47
C GLN A 58 12.38 -0.68 -13.95
N THR A 59 12.76 0.52 -13.47
CA THR A 59 12.66 0.92 -12.08
C THR A 59 11.82 2.20 -12.00
N TRP A 60 10.80 2.18 -11.16
CA TRP A 60 9.85 3.28 -11.04
C TRP A 60 9.83 3.79 -9.61
N THR A 61 9.92 5.11 -9.46
CA THR A 61 9.70 5.75 -8.16
C THR A 61 8.21 5.85 -7.84
N PHE A 62 7.86 6.10 -6.59
CA PHE A 62 6.46 6.34 -6.20
C PHE A 62 5.84 7.51 -6.99
N LYS A 63 6.60 8.56 -7.28
CA LYS A 63 6.15 9.68 -8.09
C LYS A 63 5.79 9.25 -9.52
N MET A 64 6.67 8.49 -10.17
CA MET A 64 6.42 7.99 -11.54
C MET A 64 5.19 7.09 -11.59
N LEU A 65 5.07 6.19 -10.61
CA LEU A 65 3.92 5.28 -10.51
C LEU A 65 2.60 6.02 -10.32
N ASP A 66 2.54 7.00 -9.42
CA ASP A 66 1.33 7.80 -9.19
C ASP A 66 0.94 8.61 -10.44
N GLN A 67 1.91 9.24 -11.10
CA GLN A 67 1.66 10.00 -12.33
C GLN A 67 1.11 9.12 -13.46
N PHE A 68 1.71 7.94 -13.68
CA PHE A 68 1.23 7.01 -14.70
C PHE A 68 -0.14 6.43 -14.36
N SER A 69 -0.37 6.04 -13.10
CA SER A 69 -1.67 5.55 -12.63
C SER A 69 -2.77 6.59 -12.85
N ASN A 70 -2.51 7.86 -12.51
CA ASN A 70 -3.45 8.96 -12.77
C ASN A 70 -3.70 9.17 -14.27
N LYS A 71 -2.68 9.01 -15.14
CA LYS A 71 -2.86 9.07 -16.60
C LYS A 71 -3.80 7.97 -17.10
N VAL A 72 -3.62 6.74 -16.63
CA VAL A 72 -4.49 5.60 -16.96
C VAL A 72 -5.92 5.85 -16.46
N ALA A 73 -6.08 6.34 -15.24
CA ALA A 73 -7.39 6.70 -14.67
C ALA A 73 -8.12 7.77 -15.49
N ASN A 74 -7.41 8.82 -15.93
CA ASN A 74 -7.98 9.87 -16.78
C ASN A 74 -8.41 9.31 -18.14
N TYR A 75 -7.65 8.39 -18.72
CA TYR A 75 -8.02 7.73 -19.96
C TYR A 75 -9.33 6.95 -19.81
N PHE A 76 -9.46 6.10 -18.79
CA PHE A 76 -10.71 5.39 -18.53
C PHE A 76 -11.87 6.34 -18.21
N THR A 77 -11.63 7.40 -17.46
CA THR A 77 -12.65 8.43 -17.20
C THR A 77 -13.12 9.08 -18.51
N SER A 78 -12.22 9.34 -19.46
CA SER A 78 -12.58 9.88 -20.78
C SER A 78 -13.40 8.92 -21.64
N LEU A 79 -13.29 7.61 -21.40
CA LEU A 79 -14.13 6.58 -22.03
C LEU A 79 -15.50 6.43 -21.35
N GLY A 80 -15.77 7.17 -20.27
CA GLY A 80 -17.06 7.18 -19.58
C GLY A 80 -17.16 6.24 -18.38
N PHE A 81 -16.07 5.58 -17.97
CA PHE A 81 -16.06 4.72 -16.78
C PHE A 81 -16.31 5.51 -15.49
N ARG A 82 -17.04 4.90 -14.57
CA ARG A 82 -17.48 5.49 -13.29
C ARG A 82 -17.19 4.55 -12.12
N ALA A 83 -17.30 5.09 -10.92
CA ALA A 83 -17.22 4.29 -9.70
C ALA A 83 -18.30 3.21 -9.71
N GLY A 84 -17.90 1.95 -9.52
CA GLY A 84 -18.77 0.77 -9.57
C GLY A 84 -18.64 -0.03 -10.87
N ASP A 85 -18.08 0.54 -11.93
CA ASP A 85 -17.84 -0.18 -13.18
C ASP A 85 -16.74 -1.24 -13.00
N GLN A 86 -16.88 -2.36 -13.71
CA GLN A 86 -15.95 -3.48 -13.67
C GLN A 86 -15.14 -3.53 -14.96
N MET A 87 -13.82 -3.75 -14.83
CA MET A 87 -12.90 -3.87 -15.96
C MET A 87 -12.03 -5.11 -15.79
N ALA A 88 -11.91 -5.90 -16.87
CA ALA A 88 -10.96 -7.01 -16.91
C ALA A 88 -9.57 -6.48 -17.28
N LEU A 89 -8.55 -6.84 -16.51
CA LEU A 89 -7.15 -6.56 -16.82
C LEU A 89 -6.47 -7.88 -17.20
N MET A 90 -6.01 -7.97 -18.44
CA MET A 90 -5.17 -9.07 -18.90
C MET A 90 -3.76 -8.53 -19.13
N MET A 91 -2.79 -9.07 -18.41
CA MET A 91 -1.40 -8.65 -18.49
C MET A 91 -0.50 -9.86 -18.27
N ASN A 92 0.62 -9.92 -18.99
CA ASN A 92 1.66 -10.90 -18.73
C ASN A 92 2.54 -10.44 -17.55
N ASN A 93 3.13 -11.41 -16.84
CA ASN A 93 4.05 -11.16 -15.72
C ASN A 93 5.47 -10.94 -16.22
#